data_AF-A0A2N6GNU1-F1
#
_entry.id   AF-A0A2N6GNU1-F1
#
_cell.length_a   1.000
_cell.length_b   1.000
_cell.length_c   1.000
_cell.angle_alpha   90.00
_cell.angle_beta   90.00
_cell.angle_gamma   90.00
#
_symmetry.space_group_name_H-M   'P 1'
#
loop_
_entity.id
_entity.type
_entity.pdbx_description
1 polymer ?
#
loop_
_entity_poly.entity_id
_entity_poly.type
_entity_poly.pdbx_seq_one_letter_code
_entity_poly.pdbx_strand_id
1 'polypeptide(L)'
;MNILLVRHAIAEEPAVFAMKHDDDNKRPLTLKGKKRMRAAAKGLSRQHHKIDYLISSPLLRAIQTANILHDFYPYASRQETIHLAPGATP
;
A
#
# COMPACT_ATOMS: atom_id res chain seq x y z
N MET A 1 -13.53 10.13 14.69
CA MET A 1 -12.84 9.87 13.41
C MET A 1 -11.78 8.84 13.67
N ASN A 2 -11.70 7.77 12.87
CA ASN A 2 -10.74 6.69 13.05
C ASN A 2 -9.73 6.70 11.91
N ILE A 3 -8.45 6.62 12.23
CA ILE A 3 -7.35 6.59 11.25
C ILE A 3 -6.59 5.29 11.44
N LEU A 4 -6.44 4.54 10.35
CA LEU A 4 -5.62 3.33 10.31
C LEU A 4 -4.36 3.62 9.49
N LEU A 5 -3.20 3.51 10.14
CA LEU A 5 -1.91 3.65 9.47
C LEU A 5 -1.44 2.28 8.97
N VAL A 6 -1.31 2.14 7.65
CA VAL A 6 -0.83 0.90 7.02
C VAL A 6 0.48 1.18 6.31
N ARG A 7 1.55 0.52 6.77
CA ARG A 7 2.80 0.46 6.02
C ARG A 7 2.61 -0.38 4.77
N HIS A 8 3.21 0.03 3.65
CA HIS A 8 3.22 -0.78 2.43
C HIS A 8 3.76 -2.20 2.70
N ALA A 9 3.26 -3.17 1.93
CA ALA A 9 3.69 -4.55 2.04
C ALA A 9 5.12 -4.76 1.52
N ILE A 10 5.60 -6.00 1.61
CA ILE A 10 6.97 -6.37 1.23
C ILE A 10 7.20 -6.11 -0.27
N ALA A 11 8.02 -5.09 -0.56
CA ALA A 11 8.50 -4.77 -1.89
C ALA A 11 9.74 -5.60 -2.26
N GLU A 12 10.13 -5.58 -3.53
CA GLU A 12 11.40 -6.14 -3.95
C GLU A 12 12.57 -5.51 -3.18
N GLU A 13 13.71 -6.20 -3.14
CA GLU A 13 14.89 -5.69 -2.43
C GLU A 13 15.47 -4.50 -3.19
N PRO A 14 15.76 -3.36 -2.50
CA PRO A 14 16.24 -2.13 -3.14
C PRO A 14 17.45 -2.36 -4.03
N ALA A 15 18.48 -3.06 -3.51
CA ALA A 15 19.74 -3.27 -4.23
C ALA A 15 19.55 -4.14 -5.48
N VAL A 16 18.66 -5.13 -5.43
CA VAL A 16 18.38 -6.02 -6.58
C VAL A 16 17.60 -5.27 -7.65
N PHE A 17 16.61 -4.47 -7.24
CA PHE A 17 15.81 -3.67 -8.17
C PHE A 17 16.67 -2.62 -8.88
N ALA A 18 17.58 -1.97 -8.13
CA ALA A 18 18.51 -0.97 -8.63
C ALA A 18 19.45 -1.49 -9.72
N MET A 19 19.69 -2.81 -9.80
CA MET A 19 20.52 -3.40 -10.87
C MET A 19 19.85 -3.33 -12.25
N LYS A 20 18.52 -3.17 -12.32
CA LYS A 20 17.74 -3.18 -13.56
C LYS A 20 16.90 -1.92 -13.79
N HIS A 21 16.75 -1.10 -12.75
CA HIS A 21 15.85 0.05 -12.74
C HIS A 21 16.46 1.18 -11.90
N ASP A 22 16.39 2.41 -12.40
CA ASP A 22 17.01 3.56 -11.71
C ASP A 22 16.06 4.29 -10.73
N ASP A 23 14.78 3.89 -10.68
CA ASP A 23 13.73 4.61 -9.95
C ASP A 23 13.07 3.75 -8.87
N ASP A 24 13.48 3.93 -7.61
CA ASP A 24 12.93 3.21 -6.46
C ASP A 24 11.41 3.39 -6.29
N ASN A 25 10.85 4.49 -6.79
CA ASN A 25 9.41 4.74 -6.67
C ASN A 25 8.58 3.70 -7.44
N LYS A 26 9.18 3.06 -8.45
CA LYS A 26 8.59 1.99 -9.25
C LYS A 26 8.82 0.60 -8.67
N ARG A 27 9.44 0.47 -7.50
CA ARG A 27 9.74 -0.84 -6.90
C ARG A 27 8.44 -1.56 -6.49
N PRO A 28 8.10 -2.71 -7.10
CA PRO A 28 6.81 -3.37 -6.89
C PRO A 28 6.80 -4.21 -5.61
N LEU A 29 5.60 -4.61 -5.19
CA LEU A 29 5.41 -5.67 -4.19
C LEU A 29 5.87 -7.02 -4.71
N THR A 30 6.60 -7.77 -3.88
CA THR A 30 6.90 -9.19 -4.15
C THR A 30 5.61 -10.03 -4.12
N LEU A 31 5.62 -11.20 -4.76
CA LEU A 31 4.51 -12.16 -4.67
C LEU A 31 4.20 -12.54 -3.20
N LYS A 32 5.26 -12.73 -2.39
CA LYS A 32 5.14 -12.97 -0.95
C LYS A 32 4.47 -11.80 -0.22
N GLY A 33 4.87 -10.57 -0.56
CA GLY A 33 4.27 -9.34 -0.03
C GLY A 33 2.78 -9.24 -0.34
N LYS A 34 2.38 -9.46 -1.60
CA LYS A 34 0.98 -9.46 -2.02
C LYS A 34 0.16 -10.52 -1.27
N LYS A 35 0.68 -11.75 -1.13
CA LYS A 35 0.01 -12.83 -0.38
C LYS A 35 -0.18 -12.48 1.09
N ARG A 36 0.85 -11.97 1.77
CA ARG A 36 0.76 -11.56 3.18
C ARG A 36 -0.20 -10.39 3.36
N MET A 37 -0.20 -9.43 2.44
CA MET A 37 -1.12 -8.28 2.50
C MET A 37 -2.58 -8.72 2.36
N ARG A 38 -2.91 -9.62 1.44
CA ARG A 38 -4.28 -10.16 1.33
C ARG A 38 -4.74 -10.85 2.61
N ALA A 39 -3.86 -11.63 3.24
CA ALA A 39 -4.18 -12.28 4.51
C ALA A 39 -4.44 -11.27 5.64
N ALA A 40 -3.61 -10.24 5.75
CA ALA A 40 -3.80 -9.17 6.73
C ALA A 40 -5.05 -8.32 6.43
N ALA A 41 -5.33 -8.00 5.17
CA ALA A 41 -6.54 -7.27 4.75
C ALA A 41 -7.82 -8.05 5.10
N LYS A 42 -7.83 -9.38 4.87
CA LYS A 42 -8.93 -10.26 5.30
C LYS A 42 -9.12 -10.27 6.82
N GLY A 43 -8.04 -10.21 7.59
CA GLY A 43 -8.11 -10.10 9.05
C GLY A 43 -8.68 -8.75 9.47
N LEU A 44 -8.18 -7.67 8.85
CA LEU A 44 -8.62 -6.30 9.11
C LEU A 44 -10.11 -6.11 8.83
N SER A 45 -10.62 -6.66 7.72
CA SER A 45 -12.04 -6.53 7.33
C SER A 45 -13.01 -7.22 8.29
N ARG A 46 -12.52 -8.15 9.13
CA ARG A 46 -13.31 -8.79 10.19
C ARG A 46 -13.41 -7.94 11.45
N GLN A 47 -12.47 -7.03 11.67
CA GLN A 47 -12.43 -6.14 12.84
C GLN A 47 -12.99 -4.75 12.51
N HIS A 48 -12.75 -4.27 11.29
CA HIS A 48 -13.20 -2.99 10.79
C HIS A 48 -14.02 -3.23 9.53
N HIS A 49 -15.35 -3.26 9.66
CA HIS A 49 -16.23 -3.62 8.54
C HIS A 49 -16.34 -2.55 7.45
N LYS A 50 -15.94 -1.31 7.75
CA LYS A 50 -16.10 -0.16 6.85
C LYS A 50 -14.85 0.72 6.87
N ILE A 51 -14.42 1.11 5.68
CA ILE A 51 -13.43 2.15 5.43
C ILE A 51 -14.00 3.05 4.34
N ASP A 52 -14.12 4.35 4.62
CA ASP A 52 -14.69 5.31 3.66
C ASP A 52 -13.63 5.85 2.68
N TYR A 53 -12.37 5.95 3.14
CA TYR A 53 -11.26 6.48 2.35
C TYR A 53 -10.02 5.59 2.46
N LEU A 54 -9.40 5.31 1.32
CA LEU A 54 -8.09 4.67 1.21
C LEU A 54 -7.14 5.65 0.53
N ILE A 55 -6.31 6.31 1.33
CA ILE A 55 -5.35 7.31 0.89
C ILE A 55 -3.96 6.69 0.93
N SER A 56 -3.20 6.78 -0.17
CA SER A 56 -1.87 6.17 -0.27
C SER A 56 -0.82 7.11 -0.84
N SER A 57 0.45 6.80 -0.56
CA SER A 57 1.60 7.39 -1.24
C SER A 57 1.59 7.05 -2.74
N PRO A 58 2.09 7.93 -3.63
CA PRO A 58 2.16 7.64 -5.07
C PRO A 58 3.22 6.59 -5.44
N LEU A 59 4.03 6.09 -4.48
CA LEU A 59 5.02 5.05 -4.76
C LEU A 59 4.33 3.72 -5.05
N LEU A 60 4.81 2.98 -6.06
CA LEU A 60 4.12 1.80 -6.62
C LEU A 60 3.80 0.74 -5.54
N ARG A 61 4.73 0.50 -4.62
CA ARG A 61 4.52 -0.42 -3.49
C ARG A 61 3.35 -0.04 -2.59
N ALA A 62 3.11 1.26 -2.38
CA ALA A 62 1.99 1.75 -1.58
C ALA A 62 0.67 1.67 -2.37
N ILE A 63 0.67 2.07 -3.65
CA ILE A 63 -0.49 1.92 -4.55
C ILE A 63 -0.94 0.45 -4.61
N GLN A 64 -0.01 -0.48 -4.80
CA GLN A 64 -0.31 -1.91 -4.87
C GLN A 64 -0.84 -2.46 -3.54
N THR A 65 -0.34 -1.96 -2.39
CA THR A 65 -0.91 -2.30 -1.08
C THR A 65 -2.34 -1.78 -0.94
N ALA A 66 -2.59 -0.52 -1.32
CA ALA A 66 -3.91 0.07 -1.29
C ALA A 66 -4.88 -0.67 -2.22
N ASN A 67 -4.41 -1.17 -3.39
CA ASN A 67 -5.24 -1.97 -4.30
C ASN A 67 -5.70 -3.26 -3.63
N ILE A 68 -4.78 -3.94 -2.95
CA ILE A 68 -5.12 -5.15 -2.19
C ILE A 68 -6.11 -4.84 -1.07
N LEU A 69 -5.98 -3.71 -0.37
CA LEU A 69 -6.96 -3.32 0.65
C LEU A 69 -8.33 -3.01 0.04
N HIS A 70 -8.36 -2.37 -1.12
CA HIS A 70 -9.60 -2.03 -1.83
C HIS A 70 -10.39 -3.28 -2.26
N ASP A 71 -9.72 -4.41 -2.55
CA ASP A 71 -10.41 -5.69 -2.79
C ASP A 71 -11.30 -6.12 -1.60
N PHE A 72 -10.99 -5.68 -0.38
CA PHE A 72 -11.78 -5.95 0.84
C PHE A 72 -12.67 -4.79 1.28
N TYR A 73 -12.45 -3.59 0.72
CA TYR A 73 -13.22 -2.38 0.97
C TYR A 73 -13.63 -1.74 -0.36
N PRO A 74 -14.50 -2.41 -1.15
CA PRO A 74 -14.78 -2.02 -2.54
C PRO A 74 -15.53 -0.68 -2.67
N TYR A 75 -16.05 -0.15 -1.56
CA TYR A 75 -16.74 1.14 -1.51
C TYR A 75 -15.87 2.28 -0.98
N ALA A 76 -14.62 2.01 -0.60
CA ALA A 76 -13.71 3.04 -0.11
C ALA A 76 -13.27 3.94 -1.27
N SER A 77 -13.40 5.26 -1.11
CA SER A 77 -12.87 6.23 -2.06
C SER A 77 -11.34 6.13 -2.08
N ARG A 78 -10.77 5.90 -3.27
CA ARG A 78 -9.33 5.76 -3.48
C ARG A 78 -8.70 7.09 -3.85
N GLN A 79 -7.64 7.44 -3.13
CA GLN A 79 -6.88 8.66 -3.37
C GLN A 79 -5.38 8.41 -3.22
N GLU A 80 -4.60 9.17 -3.97
CA GLU A 80 -3.15 9.21 -3.87
C GLU A 80 -2.73 10.62 -3.46
N THR A 81 -1.68 10.73 -2.65
CA THR A 81 -1.17 12.03 -2.22
C THR A 81 0.33 12.01 -1.99
N ILE A 82 1.00 13.03 -2.50
CA ILE A 82 2.45 13.21 -2.33
C ILE A 82 2.83 13.40 -0.86
N HIS A 83 1.91 13.88 -0.01
CA HIS A 83 2.14 14.07 1.43
C HIS A 83 2.39 12.76 2.20
N LEU A 84 2.08 11.60 1.61
CA LEU A 84 2.41 10.29 2.17
C LEU A 84 3.70 9.70 1.60
N ALA A 85 4.40 10.40 0.71
CA ALA A 85 5.70 9.97 0.20
C ALA A 85 6.79 10.09 1.26
N PRO A 86 7.84 9.23 1.20
CA PRO A 86 9.00 9.37 2.08
C PRO A 86 9.62 10.77 1.95
N GLY A 87 9.87 11.42 3.10
CA GLY A 87 10.46 12.76 3.12
C GLY A 87 9.51 13.90 2.77
N ALA A 88 8.22 13.63 2.57
CA ALA A 88 7.23 14.69 2.38
C ALA A 88 7.11 15.55 3.64
N THR A 89 6.97 16.87 3.44
CA THR A 89 6.68 17.80 4.53
C THR A 89 5.19 17.75 4.90
N PRO A 90 4.86 17.86 6.20
CA PRO A 90 3.47 17.90 6.69
C PRO A 90 2.63 19.02 6.08
#